data_AF-A0A937JMX9-F1
#
_entry.id   AF-A0A937JMX9-F1
#
_cell.length_a   1.000
_cell.length_b   1.000
_cell.length_c   1.000
_cell.angle_alpha   90.00
_cell.angle_beta   90.00
_cell.angle_gamma   90.00
#
_symmetry.space_group_name_H-M   'P 1'
#
loop_
_entity.id
_entity.type
_entity.pdbx_description
1 polymer ?
#
loop_
_entity_poly.entity_id
_entity_poly.type
_entity_poly.pdbx_seq_one_letter_code
_entity_poly.pdbx_strand_id
1 'polypeptide(L)'
;MKLRTSNGDVTVEDARGGAIDARTSNGEMTIDTAAPQNIKARTTNGNLTVTAPPATDRISADDSQGDKEVAFKDDPSGKYRLDLSTTNGDLTVGPGD
;
A
#
# COMPACT_ATOMS: atom_id res chain seq x y z
N MET A 1 2.58 -10.30 -8.29
CA MET A 1 2.64 -11.21 -7.13
C MET A 1 1.34 -11.13 -6.35
N LYS A 2 0.88 -12.23 -5.74
CA LYS A 2 -0.33 -12.28 -4.92
C LYS A 2 0.00 -12.86 -3.54
N LEU A 3 -0.26 -12.13 -2.46
CA LEU A 3 -0.11 -12.58 -1.08
C LEU A 3 -1.46 -12.56 -0.37
N ARG A 4 -1.77 -13.64 0.35
CA ARG A 4 -3.00 -13.73 1.14
C ARG A 4 -2.71 -14.41 2.45
N THR A 5 -3.06 -13.75 3.53
CA THR A 5 -3.07 -14.32 4.87
C THR A 5 -4.36 -13.90 5.57
N SER A 6 -4.71 -14.61 6.63
CA SER A 6 -5.87 -14.27 7.46
C SER A 6 -5.42 -13.66 8.79
N ASN A 7 -4.39 -14.24 9.39
CA ASN A 7 -3.77 -13.75 10.61
C ASN A 7 -2.25 -13.75 10.41
N GLY A 8 -1.63 -12.60 10.59
CA GLY A 8 -0.20 -12.41 10.45
C GLY A 8 0.16 -11.26 9.53
N ASP A 9 1.38 -10.79 9.70
CA ASP A 9 1.89 -9.61 9.03
C ASP A 9 2.37 -9.95 7.62
N VAL A 10 2.24 -8.99 6.71
CA VAL A 10 2.67 -9.13 5.32
C VAL A 10 3.71 -8.08 5.02
N THR A 11 4.96 -8.52 4.84
CA THR A 11 6.07 -7.65 4.49
C THR A 11 6.51 -7.96 3.06
N VAL A 12 6.59 -6.93 2.22
CA VAL A 12 7.14 -6.99 0.88
C VAL A 12 8.25 -5.96 0.80
N GLU A 13 9.45 -6.38 0.45
CA GLU A 13 10.62 -5.49 0.35
C GLU A 13 11.25 -5.59 -1.03
N ASP A 14 11.92 -4.52 -1.44
CA ASP A 14 12.75 -4.50 -2.65
C ASP A 14 12.00 -4.90 -3.92
N ALA A 15 10.70 -4.63 -3.96
CA ALA A 15 9.87 -5.07 -5.06
C ALA A 15 10.16 -4.21 -6.30
N ARG A 16 10.73 -4.85 -7.33
CA ARG A 16 11.20 -4.20 -8.56
C ARG A 16 10.42 -4.74 -9.76
N GLY A 17 9.35 -4.05 -10.12
CA GLY A 17 8.55 -4.32 -11.31
C GLY A 17 7.46 -5.37 -11.12
N GLY A 18 6.28 -5.08 -11.67
CA GLY A 18 5.10 -5.94 -11.65
C GLY A 18 3.92 -5.31 -10.91
N ALA A 19 2.87 -6.11 -10.70
CA ALA A 19 1.74 -5.72 -9.86
C ALA A 19 1.77 -6.55 -8.57
N ILE A 20 1.67 -5.90 -7.40
CA ILE A 20 1.57 -6.53 -6.09
C ILE A 20 0.10 -6.53 -5.68
N ASP A 21 -0.41 -7.67 -5.21
CA ASP A 21 -1.77 -7.80 -4.67
C ASP A 21 -1.68 -8.54 -3.34
N ALA A 22 -1.67 -7.78 -2.25
CA ALA A 22 -1.51 -8.28 -0.89
C ALA A 22 -2.82 -8.10 -0.11
N ARG A 23 -3.25 -9.17 0.57
CA ARG A 23 -4.45 -9.14 1.39
C ARG A 23 -4.23 -9.81 2.73
N THR A 24 -4.59 -9.11 3.79
CA THR A 24 -4.65 -9.67 5.15
C THR A 24 -6.02 -9.35 5.78
N SER A 25 -6.39 -10.08 6.82
CA SER A 25 -7.58 -9.76 7.62
C SER A 25 -7.19 -9.18 8.97
N ASN A 26 -6.21 -9.78 9.64
CA ASN A 26 -5.65 -9.27 10.89
C ASN A 26 -4.12 -9.31 10.82
N GLY A 27 -3.50 -8.14 10.89
CA GLY A 27 -2.04 -7.99 10.82
C GLY A 27 -1.64 -6.72 10.09
N GLU A 28 -0.41 -6.29 10.34
CA GLU A 28 0.20 -5.16 9.66
C GLU A 28 0.63 -5.55 8.25
N MET A 29 0.56 -4.60 7.32
CA MET A 29 1.04 -4.77 5.97
C MET A 29 2.01 -3.67 5.61
N THR A 30 3.24 -4.06 5.30
CA THR A 30 4.32 -3.16 4.92
C THR A 30 4.76 -3.51 3.51
N ILE A 31 4.69 -2.55 2.59
CA ILE A 31 5.11 -2.75 1.20
C ILE A 31 6.15 -1.69 0.86
N ASP A 32 7.39 -2.13 0.67
CA ASP A 32 8.49 -1.33 0.18
C ASP A 32 8.81 -1.69 -1.28
N THR A 33 8.89 -0.64 -2.10
CA THR A 33 9.16 -0.77 -3.53
C THR A 33 10.35 0.09 -3.92
N ALA A 34 11.31 -0.51 -4.61
CA ALA A 34 12.47 0.21 -5.13
C ALA A 34 12.18 0.92 -6.47
N ALA A 35 11.02 0.66 -7.08
CA ALA A 35 10.58 1.29 -8.32
C ALA A 35 9.06 1.50 -8.31
N PRO A 36 8.55 2.59 -8.93
CA PRO A 36 7.12 2.85 -8.98
C PRO A 36 6.42 1.77 -9.81
N GLN A 37 5.36 1.19 -9.23
CA GLN A 37 4.66 0.04 -9.79
C GLN A 37 3.24 -0.08 -9.25
N ASN A 38 2.46 -1.02 -9.78
CA ASN A 38 1.08 -1.20 -9.34
C ASN A 38 1.04 -1.96 -8.00
N ILE A 39 0.40 -1.37 -7.00
CA ILE A 39 0.29 -1.95 -5.66
C ILE A 39 -1.18 -1.99 -5.30
N LYS A 40 -1.66 -3.17 -4.91
CA LYS A 40 -2.97 -3.37 -4.32
C LYS A 40 -2.78 -4.00 -2.95
N ALA A 41 -3.21 -3.32 -1.91
CA ALA A 41 -3.01 -3.74 -0.55
C ALA A 41 -4.30 -3.57 0.23
N ARG A 42 -4.78 -4.65 0.85
CA ARG A 42 -6.04 -4.62 1.57
C ARG A 42 -5.93 -5.32 2.92
N THR A 43 -6.22 -4.58 3.97
CA THR A 43 -6.33 -5.10 5.34
C THR A 43 -7.70 -4.76 5.93
N THR A 44 -8.08 -5.43 7.01
CA THR A 44 -9.34 -5.17 7.73
C THR A 44 -9.05 -4.67 9.12
N ASN A 45 -8.16 -5.34 9.86
CA ASN A 45 -7.66 -4.86 11.15
C ASN A 45 -6.12 -4.86 11.11
N GLY A 46 -5.53 -3.68 11.12
CA GLY A 46 -4.09 -3.49 11.11
C GLY A 46 -3.67 -2.31 10.25
N ASN A 47 -2.42 -1.89 10.46
CA ASN A 47 -1.86 -0.74 9.77
C ASN A 47 -1.37 -1.13 8.38
N LEU A 48 -1.46 -0.19 7.45
CA LEU A 48 -1.04 -0.36 6.07
C LEU A 48 -0.03 0.73 5.72
N THR A 49 1.24 0.34 5.60
CA THR A 49 2.35 1.24 5.30
C THR A 49 2.89 0.91 3.91
N VAL A 50 2.91 1.91 3.03
CA VAL A 50 3.44 1.76 1.68
C VAL A 50 4.53 2.77 1.40
N THR A 51 5.69 2.25 1.05
CA THR A 51 6.91 2.97 0.76
C THR A 51 7.23 2.84 -0.73
N ALA A 52 7.31 3.97 -1.44
CA ALA A 52 7.63 3.99 -2.85
C ALA A 52 8.51 5.20 -3.21
N PRO A 53 9.31 5.17 -4.28
CA PRO A 53 9.98 6.36 -4.76
C PRO A 53 8.97 7.38 -5.31
N PRO A 54 9.27 8.69 -5.25
CA PRO A 54 8.39 9.73 -5.81
C PRO A 54 8.22 9.54 -7.33
N ALA A 55 7.00 9.25 -7.76
CA ALA A 55 6.63 9.08 -9.15
C ALA A 55 5.21 9.58 -9.42
N THR A 56 4.84 9.65 -10.70
CA THR A 56 3.49 10.02 -11.12
C THR A 56 2.59 8.79 -11.03
N ASP A 57 1.98 8.63 -9.85
CA ASP A 57 1.12 7.51 -9.53
C ASP A 57 -0.26 7.98 -9.12
N ARG A 58 -1.25 7.16 -9.45
CA ARG A 58 -2.61 7.36 -8.98
C ARG A 58 -2.78 6.66 -7.64
N ILE A 59 -3.21 7.38 -6.61
CA ILE A 59 -3.24 6.86 -5.24
C ILE A 59 -4.69 6.86 -4.77
N SER A 60 -5.21 5.66 -4.53
CA SER A 60 -6.48 5.43 -3.85
C SER A 60 -6.15 4.91 -2.46
N ALA A 61 -6.36 5.75 -1.46
CA ALA A 61 -6.23 5.39 -0.06
C ALA A 61 -7.61 5.49 0.60
N ASP A 62 -8.20 4.33 0.87
CA ASP A 62 -9.51 4.19 1.47
C ASP A 62 -9.34 3.63 2.89
N ASP A 63 -9.74 4.42 3.88
CA ASP A 63 -9.84 4.00 5.27
C ASP A 63 -11.22 4.37 5.82
N SER A 64 -11.70 3.58 6.79
CA SER A 64 -13.02 3.73 7.39
C SER A 64 -13.02 4.13 8.86
N GLN A 65 -12.01 3.78 9.66
CA GLN A 65 -11.98 3.94 11.13
C GLN A 65 -10.58 4.28 11.68
N GLY A 66 -9.71 4.90 10.89
CA GLY A 66 -8.34 5.28 11.27
C GLY A 66 -7.91 6.59 10.61
N ASP A 67 -6.60 6.85 10.65
CA ASP A 67 -6.01 8.00 9.99
C ASP A 67 -5.40 7.60 8.64
N LYS A 68 -5.49 8.52 7.67
CA LYS A 68 -4.86 8.36 6.37
C LYS A 68 -3.85 9.47 6.12
N GLU A 69 -2.62 9.07 5.83
CA GLU A 69 -1.53 9.96 5.50
C GLU A 69 -0.97 9.60 4.14
N VAL A 70 -1.04 10.54 3.19
CA VAL A 70 -0.56 10.35 1.83
C VAL A 70 0.41 11.49 1.53
N ALA A 71 1.71 11.18 1.53
CA ALA A 71 2.77 12.15 1.26
C ALA A 71 2.97 12.42 -0.25
N PHE A 72 2.43 11.56 -1.11
CA PHE A 72 2.48 11.72 -2.55
C PHE A 72 1.29 12.51 -3.08
N LYS A 73 1.48 13.11 -4.26
CA LYS A 73 0.40 13.77 -4.99
C LYS A 73 -0.39 12.74 -5.79
N ASP A 74 -1.71 12.67 -5.57
CA ASP A 74 -2.60 11.88 -6.41
C ASP A 74 -2.67 12.50 -7.82
N ASP A 75 -2.11 11.80 -8.80
CA ASP A 75 -2.18 12.18 -10.21
C ASP A 75 -3.06 11.17 -10.97
N PRO A 76 -4.26 11.57 -11.46
CA PRO A 76 -5.18 10.65 -12.14
C PRO A 76 -4.64 10.15 -13.49
N SER A 77 -3.63 10.83 -14.05
CA SER A 77 -2.87 10.45 -15.24
C SER A 77 -1.66 9.55 -14.92
N GLY A 78 -1.48 9.16 -13.66
CA GLY A 78 -0.38 8.32 -13.20
C GLY A 78 -0.30 7.01 -13.97
N LYS A 79 0.94 6.62 -14.29
CA LYS A 79 1.19 5.37 -15.05
C LYS A 79 0.97 4.15 -14.16
N TYR A 80 1.25 4.28 -12.86
CA TYR A 80 1.04 3.23 -11.89
C TYR A 80 -0.07 3.62 -10.92
N ARG A 81 -0.67 2.60 -10.29
CA ARG A 81 -1.79 2.76 -9.38
C ARG A 81 -1.50 2.07 -8.06
N LEU A 82 -1.63 2.84 -6.98
CA LEU A 82 -1.64 2.36 -5.61
C LEU A 82 -3.10 2.32 -5.14
N ASP A 83 -3.56 1.13 -4.77
CA ASP A 83 -4.93 0.85 -4.35
C ASP A 83 -4.85 0.24 -2.95
N LEU A 84 -5.00 1.10 -1.96
CA LEU A 84 -4.76 0.82 -0.56
C LEU A 84 -6.09 0.94 0.18
N SER A 85 -6.47 -0.11 0.90
CA SER A 85 -7.72 -0.11 1.65
C SER A 85 -7.56 -0.76 3.00
N THR A 86 -7.90 -0.03 4.05
CA THR A 86 -8.03 -0.57 5.42
C THR A 86 -9.42 -0.25 5.98
N THR A 87 -9.81 -0.95 7.05
CA THR A 87 -11.10 -0.73 7.71
C THR A 87 -10.89 -0.22 9.13
N ASN A 88 -10.01 -0.85 9.89
CA ASN A 88 -9.57 -0.44 11.22
C ASN A 88 -8.04 -0.44 11.26
N GLY A 89 -7.44 0.75 11.32
CA GLY A 89 -5.98 0.93 11.39
C GLY A 89 -5.54 2.09 10.52
N ASP A 90 -4.27 2.46 10.66
CA ASP A 90 -3.75 3.64 9.97
C ASP A 90 -3.24 3.27 8.58
N LEU A 91 -3.43 4.17 7.63
CA LEU A 91 -2.98 4.03 6.26
C LEU A 91 -1.96 5.12 5.96
N THR A 92 -0.69 4.74 5.82
CA THR A 92 0.41 5.65 5.52
C THR A 92 1.03 5.33 4.17
N VAL A 93 1.19 6.35 3.32
CA VAL A 93 1.81 6.25 2.01
C VAL A 93 2.86 7.33 1.89
N GLY A 94 4.11 6.96 1.67
CA GLY A 94 5.18 7.95 1.57
C GLY A 94 6.47 7.44 0.95
N PRO A 95 7.44 8.34 0.74
CA PRO A 95 8.76 7.98 0.25
C PRO A 95 9.55 7.19 1.30
N GLY A 96 10.38 6.27 0.83
CA GLY A 96 11.42 5.65 1.65
C GLY A 96 12.58 6.61 1.82
N ASP A 97 13.13 6.66 3.03
CA ASP A 97 14.27 7.52 3.39
C ASP A 97 15.55 7.17 2.60
#